data_AF-A0A2L2YGT9-F1
#
_entry.id   AF-A0A2L2YGT9-F1
#
_cell.length_a   1.000
_cell.length_b   1.000
_cell.length_c   1.000
_cell.angle_alpha   90.00
_cell.angle_beta   90.00
_cell.angle_gamma   90.00
#
_symmetry.space_group_name_H-M   'P 1'
#
loop_
_entity.id
_entity.type
_entity.pdbx_description
1 polymer ?
#
loop_
_entity_poly.entity_id
_entity_poly.type
_entity_poly.pdbx_seq_one_letter_code
_entity_poly.pdbx_strand_id
1 'polypeptide(L)'
;NIGHHMDFLVIGGGFPGVKVPYISFEEIVVAVNESFDEFFPPESGVRIIAEPGRYLVASAFTLCAKVIAKRETVSDEGDPINMYYLNDGVYGSFYCLIFDHA
;
A
#
# COMPACT_ATOMS: atom_id res chain seq x y z
N ASN A 1 8.68 -19.71 34.67
CA ASN A 1 9.12 -20.23 33.36
C ASN A 1 7.94 -20.93 32.72
N ILE A 2 7.36 -20.42 31.63
CA ILE A 2 6.08 -20.92 31.08
C ILE A 2 6.30 -22.01 30.00
N GLY A 3 7.56 -22.35 29.68
CA GLY A 3 7.92 -23.57 28.92
C GLY A 3 7.64 -23.55 27.42
N HIS A 4 7.32 -22.40 26.82
CA HIS A 4 7.11 -22.28 25.37
C HIS A 4 8.41 -22.03 24.61
N HIS A 5 8.56 -22.68 23.46
CA HIS A 5 9.63 -22.44 22.50
C HIS A 5 9.17 -21.37 21.51
N MET A 6 9.68 -20.14 21.67
CA MET A 6 9.32 -19.00 20.83
C MET A 6 10.48 -18.70 19.89
N ASP A 7 10.43 -19.28 18.68
CA ASP A 7 11.49 -19.22 17.67
C ASP A 7 11.00 -18.60 16.34
N PHE A 8 9.86 -17.91 16.36
CA PHE A 8 9.22 -17.40 15.16
C PHE A 8 8.70 -15.97 15.34
N LEU A 9 9.06 -15.09 14.41
CA LEU A 9 8.64 -13.69 14.38
C LEU A 9 7.97 -13.36 13.04
N VAL A 10 6.79 -12.74 13.10
CA VAL A 10 6.07 -12.19 11.94
C VAL A 10 6.03 -10.68 12.07
N ILE A 11 6.68 -9.96 11.16
CA ILE A 11 6.73 -8.48 11.19
C ILE A 11 5.55 -7.81 10.48
N GLY A 12 4.64 -8.61 9.91
CA GLY A 12 3.50 -8.12 9.16
C GLY A 12 3.87 -7.49 7.81
N GLY A 13 3.04 -6.55 7.35
CA GLY A 13 3.17 -5.87 6.07
C GLY A 13 3.25 -4.34 6.20
N GLY A 14 2.55 -3.62 5.33
CA GLY A 14 2.51 -2.14 5.33
C GLY A 14 3.61 -1.47 4.50
N PHE A 15 4.52 -2.24 3.92
CA PHE A 15 5.55 -1.76 3.01
C PHE A 15 4.94 -1.05 1.78
N PRO A 16 5.49 0.11 1.36
CA PRO A 16 4.96 0.88 0.23
C PRO A 16 5.19 0.13 -1.09
N GLY A 17 4.16 0.02 -1.93
CA GLY A 17 4.24 -0.65 -3.24
C GLY A 17 4.51 0.26 -4.44
N VAL A 18 4.58 1.56 -4.19
CA VAL A 18 4.98 2.61 -5.13
C VAL A 18 5.82 3.63 -4.37
N LYS A 19 6.59 4.45 -5.09
CA LYS A 19 7.33 5.56 -4.46
C LYS A 19 6.33 6.57 -3.90
N VAL A 20 6.33 6.74 -2.58
CA VAL A 20 5.53 7.74 -1.85
C VAL A 20 6.45 8.85 -1.33
N PRO A 21 5.96 10.08 -1.12
CA PRO A 21 6.81 11.22 -0.77
C PRO A 21 7.29 11.23 0.69
N TYR A 22 6.75 10.37 1.56
CA TYR A 22 6.98 10.44 3.01
C TYR A 22 7.96 9.39 3.55
N ILE A 23 7.98 8.18 2.98
CA ILE A 23 8.88 7.10 3.41
C ILE A 23 9.09 6.08 2.28
N SER A 24 10.35 5.72 2.05
CA SER A 24 10.72 4.69 1.07
C SER A 24 10.74 3.29 1.70
N PHE A 25 10.66 2.26 0.86
CA PHE A 25 10.83 0.89 1.31
C PHE A 25 12.23 0.67 1.89
N GLU A 26 13.24 1.26 1.28
CA GLU A 26 14.63 1.17 1.70
C GLU A 26 14.86 1.74 3.10
N GLU A 27 14.27 2.90 3.42
CA GLU A 27 14.34 3.48 4.77
C GLU A 27 13.72 2.56 5.84
N ILE A 28 12.60 1.91 5.51
CA ILE A 28 11.97 0.93 6.42
C ILE A 28 12.88 -0.26 6.62
N VAL A 29 13.47 -0.81 5.54
CA VAL A 29 14.35 -1.98 5.62
C VAL A 29 15.59 -1.69 6.48
N VAL A 30 16.17 -0.51 6.37
CA VAL A 30 17.31 -0.10 7.21
C VAL A 30 16.93 -0.15 8.69
N ALA A 31 15.86 0.55 9.09
CA ALA A 31 15.42 0.60 10.49
C ALA A 31 15.02 -0.78 11.05
N VAL A 32 14.38 -1.60 10.21
CA VAL A 32 13.96 -2.97 10.60
C VAL A 32 15.18 -3.89 10.78
N ASN A 33 16.17 -3.83 9.89
CA ASN A 33 17.37 -4.64 10.03
C ASN A 33 18.20 -4.25 11.26
N GLU A 34 18.33 -2.96 11.56
CA GLU A 34 18.97 -2.49 12.80
C GLU A 34 18.27 -3.06 14.04
N SER A 35 16.94 -3.14 14.02
CA SER A 35 16.15 -3.75 15.10
C SER A 35 16.34 -5.27 15.20
N PHE A 36 16.52 -5.97 14.07
CA PHE A 36 16.82 -7.40 14.10
C PHE A 36 18.19 -7.68 14.71
N ASP A 37 19.21 -6.92 14.34
CA ASP A 37 20.55 -7.08 14.88
C ASP A 37 20.58 -6.86 16.41
N GLU A 38 19.76 -5.95 16.94
CA GLU A 38 19.66 -5.67 18.38
C GLU A 38 18.82 -6.71 19.13
N PHE A 39 17.61 -7.03 18.65
CA PHE A 39 16.61 -7.78 19.41
C PHE A 39 16.50 -9.26 19.03
N PHE A 40 16.80 -9.60 17.78
CA PHE A 40 16.66 -10.95 17.23
C PHE A 40 17.90 -11.33 16.37
N PRO A 41 19.12 -11.24 16.94
CA PRO A 41 20.33 -11.54 16.19
C PRO A 41 20.32 -13.01 15.72
N PRO A 42 21.08 -13.39 14.69
CA PRO A 42 21.05 -14.76 14.13
C PRO A 42 21.25 -15.86 15.18
N GLU A 43 22.06 -15.60 16.21
CA GLU A 43 22.35 -16.51 17.32
C GLU A 43 21.12 -16.79 18.22
N SER A 44 20.10 -15.94 18.17
CA SER A 44 18.81 -16.17 18.85
C SER A 44 18.06 -17.38 18.29
N GLY A 45 18.38 -17.80 17.05
CA GLY A 45 17.70 -18.89 16.36
C GLY A 45 16.27 -18.55 15.92
N VAL A 46 15.84 -17.29 16.03
CA VAL A 46 14.51 -16.86 15.63
C VAL A 46 14.40 -16.80 14.11
N ARG A 47 13.41 -17.49 13.56
CA ARG A 47 13.02 -17.38 12.16
C ARG A 47 12.09 -16.19 11.96
N ILE A 48 12.47 -15.30 11.05
CA ILE A 48 11.72 -14.07 10.76
C ILE A 48 11.02 -14.20 9.40
N ILE A 49 9.74 -13.82 9.34
CA ILE A 49 8.98 -13.68 8.09
C ILE A 49 8.21 -12.34 8.06
N ALA A 50 7.78 -11.95 6.86
CA ALA A 50 6.93 -10.79 6.62
C ALA A 50 5.69 -11.18 5.82
N GLU A 51 4.67 -10.32 5.83
CA GLU A 51 3.40 -10.45 5.12
C GLU A 51 3.23 -9.31 4.08
N PRO A 52 4.12 -9.20 3.06
CA PRO A 52 4.05 -8.10 2.11
C PRO A 52 2.84 -8.26 1.17
N GLY A 53 1.90 -7.31 1.26
CA GLY A 53 0.76 -7.20 0.34
C GLY A 53 1.04 -6.19 -0.77
N ARG A 54 0.68 -4.92 -0.52
CA ARG A 54 0.80 -3.80 -1.48
C ARG A 54 2.18 -3.73 -2.15
N TYR A 55 3.24 -3.95 -1.38
CA TYR A 55 4.62 -3.98 -1.87
C TYR A 55 4.81 -4.83 -3.14
N LEU A 56 4.17 -6.01 -3.19
CA LEU A 56 4.34 -6.93 -4.30
C LEU A 56 3.49 -6.58 -5.53
N VAL A 57 2.31 -5.98 -5.34
CA VAL A 57 1.28 -5.94 -6.39
C VAL A 57 0.84 -4.55 -6.81
N ALA A 58 1.10 -3.49 -6.04
CA ALA A 58 0.52 -2.17 -6.32
C ALA A 58 0.93 -1.58 -7.67
N SER A 59 2.20 -1.71 -8.05
CA SER A 59 2.73 -1.22 -9.32
C SER A 59 2.61 -2.23 -10.47
N ALA A 60 2.18 -3.46 -10.18
CA ALA A 60 2.11 -4.53 -11.18
C ALA A 60 0.89 -4.42 -12.11
N PHE A 61 -0.11 -3.61 -11.75
CA PHE A 61 -1.36 -3.47 -12.50
C PHE A 61 -1.57 -2.05 -13.01
N THR A 62 -2.20 -1.94 -14.18
CA THR A 62 -2.72 -0.68 -14.73
C THR A 62 -4.20 -0.88 -15.06
N LEU A 63 -5.06 -0.03 -14.50
CA LEU A 63 -6.50 -0.06 -14.76
C LEU A 63 -6.81 0.66 -16.07
N CYS A 64 -7.57 0.01 -16.96
CA CYS A 64 -8.13 0.62 -18.16
C CYS A 64 -9.66 0.70 -18.02
N ALA A 65 -10.21 1.92 -18.05
CA ALA A 65 -11.63 2.18 -17.95
C ALA A 65 -12.13 2.96 -19.18
N LYS A 66 -13.40 2.74 -19.54
CA LYS A 66 -14.03 3.39 -20.69
C LYS A 66 -14.89 4.56 -20.23
N VAL A 67 -14.75 5.70 -20.90
CA VAL A 67 -15.72 6.80 -20.81
C VAL A 67 -17.04 6.36 -21.44
N ILE A 68 -18.09 6.31 -20.64
CA ILE A 68 -19.45 5.91 -21.06
C ILE A 68 -20.41 7.09 -21.19
N ALA A 69 -20.10 8.21 -20.55
CA ALA A 69 -20.83 9.46 -20.73
C ALA A 69 -19.91 10.67 -20.51
N LYS A 70 -20.28 11.80 -21.10
CA LYS A 70 -19.64 13.11 -20.92
C LYS A 70 -20.72 14.15 -20.67
N ARG A 71 -20.48 15.06 -19.74
CA ARG A 71 -21.31 16.25 -19.51
C ARG A 71 -20.44 17.49 -19.51
N GLU A 72 -20.84 18.51 -20.24
CA GLU A 72 -20.23 19.84 -20.23
C GLU A 72 -21.08 20.77 -19.38
N THR A 73 -20.43 21.56 -18.52
CA THR A 73 -21.08 22.54 -17.66
C THR A 73 -20.14 23.75 -17.49
N VAL A 74 -20.58 24.76 -16.75
CA VAL A 74 -19.80 25.96 -16.44
C VAL A 74 -19.66 26.08 -14.92
N SER A 75 -18.52 26.54 -14.41
CA SER A 75 -18.30 26.86 -13.00
C SER A 75 -19.07 28.10 -12.58
N ASP A 76 -19.12 28.37 -11.28
CA ASP A 76 -19.71 29.60 -10.74
C ASP A 76 -18.96 30.86 -11.20
N GLU A 77 -17.67 30.74 -11.54
CA GLU A 77 -16.86 31.83 -12.13
C GLU A 77 -17.00 31.98 -13.65
N GLY A 78 -17.76 31.10 -14.31
CA GLY A 78 -17.93 31.13 -15.78
C GLY A 78 -16.96 30.24 -16.56
N ASP A 79 -16.13 29.42 -15.87
CA ASP A 79 -15.14 28.58 -16.52
C ASP A 79 -15.75 27.26 -17.03
N PRO A 80 -15.37 26.77 -18.23
CA PRO A 80 -15.89 25.52 -18.77
C PRO A 80 -15.40 24.30 -17.97
N ILE A 81 -16.33 23.45 -17.53
CA ILE A 81 -16.07 22.19 -16.82
C ILE A 81 -16.51 21.00 -17.68
N ASN A 82 -15.62 20.00 -17.79
CA ASN A 82 -15.92 18.72 -18.42
C ASN A 82 -16.00 17.62 -17.36
N MET A 83 -17.14 16.93 -17.29
CA MET A 83 -17.34 15.76 -16.43
C MET A 83 -17.35 14.49 -17.26
N TYR A 84 -16.54 13.49 -16.88
CA TYR A 84 -16.47 12.19 -17.52
C TYR A 84 -16.96 11.10 -16.58
N TYR A 85 -17.83 10.23 -17.08
CA TYR A 85 -18.36 9.09 -16.34
C TYR A 85 -17.75 7.81 -16.89
N LEU A 86 -17.16 7.00 -16.01
CA LEU A 86 -16.48 5.76 -16.36
C LEU A 86 -17.40 4.56 -16.11
N ASN A 87 -17.11 3.43 -16.76
CA ASN A 87 -17.79 2.15 -16.54
C ASN A 87 -17.34 1.39 -15.27
N ASP A 88 -16.49 2.00 -14.46
CA ASP A 88 -16.01 1.49 -13.17
C ASP A 88 -15.95 2.67 -12.18
N GLY A 89 -15.94 2.39 -10.89
CA GLY A 89 -16.02 3.43 -9.86
C GLY A 89 -15.75 2.90 -8.46
N VAL A 90 -16.26 3.62 -7.46
CA VAL A 90 -15.96 3.38 -6.04
C VAL A 90 -16.53 2.07 -5.49
N TYR A 91 -17.52 1.48 -6.16
CA TYR A 91 -18.03 0.15 -5.83
C TYR A 91 -17.29 -0.98 -6.57
N GLY A 92 -16.27 -0.63 -7.37
CA GLY A 92 -15.41 -1.54 -8.11
C GLY A 92 -13.93 -1.22 -7.85
N SER A 93 -13.15 -1.02 -8.90
CA SER A 93 -11.68 -0.90 -8.78
C SER A 93 -11.23 0.35 -8.02
N PHE A 94 -12.07 1.40 -7.93
CA PHE A 94 -11.77 2.62 -7.17
C PHE A 94 -12.26 2.56 -5.71
N TYR A 95 -12.62 1.38 -5.19
CA TYR A 95 -12.97 1.19 -3.78
C TYR A 95 -11.87 1.65 -2.82
N CYS A 96 -10.61 1.60 -3.27
CA CYS A 96 -9.47 2.13 -2.54
C CYS A 96 -9.67 3.61 -2.13
N LEU A 97 -10.35 4.43 -2.91
CA LEU A 97 -10.56 5.84 -2.56
C LEU A 97 -11.37 6.03 -1.26
N ILE A 98 -12.22 5.08 -0.89
CA ILE A 98 -13.04 5.15 0.32
C ILE A 98 -12.34 4.51 1.52
N PHE A 99 -11.65 3.40 1.31
CA PHE A 99 -11.17 2.54 2.41
C PHE A 99 -9.65 2.45 2.53
N ASP A 100 -8.91 3.00 1.56
CA ASP A 100 -7.47 2.88 1.46
C ASP A 100 -6.83 4.25 1.19
N HIS A 101 -6.32 4.89 2.24
CA HIS A 101 -5.68 6.20 2.20
C HIS A 101 -4.15 6.12 2.27
N ALA A 102 -3.59 4.99 1.83
CA ALA A 102 -2.17 4.70 1.86
C ALA A 102 -1.35 5.57 0.90
#